data_AF-X1BCM0-F1
#
_entry.id   AF-X1BCM0-F1
#
_cell.length_a   1.000
_cell.length_b   1.000
_cell.length_c   1.000
_cell.angle_alpha   90.00
_cell.angle_beta   90.00
_cell.angle_gamma   90.00
#
_symmetry.space_group_name_H-M   'P 1'
#
loop_
_entity.id
_entity.type
_entity.pdbx_description
1 polymer ?
#
loop_
_entity_poly.entity_id
_entity_poly.type
_entity_poly.pdbx_seq_one_letter_code
_entity_poly.pdbx_strand_id
1 'polypeptide(L)'
;MSWAEKMKKWGGADVTFLSEDGECITFMVVDEPYLIKGKYEGDDTQRIGCPAVTQEGFTLLVIGKRVARRLSKLEPYYKEAAFELIRHGEHGDQKSKYELTMVTDKRIVNELQAVKDIGVSAEDIADAVAEAEEICAGQ
;
A
#
# COMPACT_ATOMS: atom_id res chain seq x y z
N MET A 1 12.20 -6.92 9.36
CA MET A 1 11.36 -6.58 10.54
C MET A 1 9.92 -6.72 10.07
N SER A 2 9.06 -7.39 10.84
CA SER A 2 7.69 -7.68 10.41
C SER A 2 6.88 -6.40 10.16
N TRP A 3 5.83 -6.48 9.33
CA TRP A 3 4.88 -5.38 9.12
C TRP A 3 4.31 -4.89 10.46
N ALA A 4 3.89 -5.80 11.33
CA ALA A 4 3.38 -5.45 12.66
C ALA A 4 4.42 -4.72 13.52
N GLU A 5 5.69 -5.10 13.47
CA GLU A 5 6.78 -4.44 14.21
C GLU A 5 7.05 -3.03 13.67
N LYS A 6 7.14 -2.88 12.35
CA LYS A 6 7.35 -1.60 11.68
C LYS A 6 6.19 -0.64 11.95
N MET A 7 4.94 -1.10 11.89
CA MET A 7 3.77 -0.27 12.20
C MET A 7 3.69 0.15 13.68
N LYS A 8 4.21 -0.65 14.61
CA LYS A 8 4.34 -0.22 16.02
C LYS A 8 5.31 0.95 16.18
N LYS A 9 6.40 0.97 15.39
CA LYS A 9 7.44 2.01 15.43
C LYS A 9 6.98 3.32 14.75
N TRP A 10 6.25 3.24 13.64
CA TRP A 10 5.92 4.41 12.82
C TRP A 10 4.64 5.15 13.22
N GLY A 11 3.85 4.61 14.16
CA GLY A 11 2.61 5.22 14.64
C GLY A 11 1.44 5.07 13.66
N GLY A 12 0.26 5.57 14.04
CA GLY A 12 -1.01 5.30 13.33
C GLY A 12 -1.87 6.49 12.98
N ALA A 13 -1.32 7.71 13.03
CA ALA A 13 -2.02 8.93 12.63
C ALA A 13 -1.50 9.32 11.25
N ASP A 14 -2.31 9.01 10.23
CA ASP A 14 -2.43 9.69 8.93
C ASP A 14 -3.31 8.83 8.03
N VAL A 15 -4.25 9.46 7.34
CA VAL A 15 -5.24 8.80 6.47
C VAL A 15 -5.15 9.41 5.07
N THR A 16 -4.09 9.07 4.35
CA THR A 16 -3.91 9.57 2.97
C THR A 16 -3.43 8.44 2.07
N PHE A 17 -4.20 8.14 1.04
CA PHE A 17 -3.86 7.21 -0.04
C PHE A 17 -3.53 8.01 -1.28
N LEU A 18 -2.38 7.73 -1.90
CA LEU A 18 -2.06 8.20 -3.25
C LEU A 18 -2.34 7.03 -4.19
N SER A 19 -3.56 7.01 -4.73
CA SER A 19 -3.88 6.41 -6.04
C SER A 19 -4.54 7.52 -6.83
N GLU A 20 -4.23 7.62 -8.11
CA GLU A 20 -4.65 8.75 -8.93
C GLU A 20 -6.17 8.88 -9.02
N ASP A 21 -6.95 7.82 -8.76
CA ASP A 21 -8.40 7.89 -8.81
C ASP A 21 -9.10 7.26 -7.58
N GLY A 22 -10.38 7.58 -7.42
CA GLY A 22 -11.28 7.10 -6.35
C GLY A 22 -11.56 5.60 -6.44
N GLU A 23 -10.52 4.80 -6.26
CA GLU A 23 -10.45 3.44 -6.77
C GLU A 23 -10.57 2.36 -5.70
N CYS A 24 -11.13 1.24 -6.15
CA CYS A 24 -10.97 -0.06 -5.55
C CYS A 24 -9.71 -0.69 -6.15
N ILE A 25 -8.74 -1.06 -5.31
CA ILE A 25 -7.54 -1.75 -5.75
C ILE A 25 -7.47 -3.15 -5.16
N THR A 26 -7.25 -4.15 -6.01
CA THR A 26 -7.07 -5.54 -5.62
C THR A 26 -5.61 -5.94 -5.80
N PHE A 27 -4.97 -6.39 -4.72
CA PHE A 27 -3.52 -6.58 -4.70
C PHE A 27 -3.05 -7.71 -3.76
N MET A 28 -1.83 -8.21 -3.98
CA MET A 28 -1.11 -9.06 -3.03
C MET A 28 0.14 -8.35 -2.54
N VAL A 29 0.41 -8.41 -1.23
CA VAL A 29 1.65 -7.87 -0.64
C VAL A 29 2.82 -8.80 -1.00
N VAL A 30 3.92 -8.21 -1.47
CA VAL A 30 5.09 -8.97 -1.94
C VAL A 30 6.36 -8.74 -1.12
N ASP A 31 6.45 -7.65 -0.34
CA ASP A 31 7.62 -7.37 0.50
C ASP A 31 7.24 -6.61 1.80
N GLU A 32 8.23 -6.35 2.65
CA GLU A 32 8.11 -5.51 3.84
C GLU A 32 7.73 -4.06 3.48
N PRO A 33 7.09 -3.29 4.39
CA PRO A 33 6.70 -1.93 4.09
C PRO A 33 7.91 -0.99 4.21
N TYR A 34 7.80 0.16 3.53
CA TYR A 34 8.76 1.26 3.53
C TYR A 34 8.13 2.53 4.11
N LEU A 35 8.89 3.30 4.88
CA LEU A 35 8.42 4.58 5.41
C LEU A 35 8.77 5.67 4.39
N ILE A 36 7.75 6.21 3.72
CA ILE A 36 7.89 7.29 2.76
C ILE A 36 7.75 8.61 3.51
N LYS A 37 8.77 9.46 3.41
CA LYS A 37 8.73 10.81 3.97
C LYS A 37 8.40 11.80 2.85
N GLY A 38 7.50 12.71 3.12
CA GLY A 38 7.10 13.74 2.17
C GLY A 38 6.89 15.08 2.84
N LYS A 39 6.40 16.03 2.05
CA LYS A 39 5.88 17.31 2.48
C LYS A 39 4.49 17.49 1.91
N TYR A 40 3.65 18.22 2.63
CA TYR A 40 2.35 18.64 2.14
C TYR A 40 2.05 20.00 2.76
N GLU A 41 1.79 21.00 1.93
CA GLU A 41 1.53 22.38 2.38
C GLU A 41 2.61 22.95 3.33
N GLY A 42 3.86 22.47 3.20
CA GLY A 42 5.01 22.90 4.01
C GLY A 42 5.23 22.11 5.31
N ASP A 43 4.32 21.21 5.67
CA ASP A 43 4.46 20.31 6.82
C ASP A 43 5.06 18.96 6.42
N ASP A 44 5.92 18.41 7.28
CA ASP A 44 6.49 17.07 7.08
C ASP A 44 5.39 16.01 7.24
N THR A 45 5.24 15.15 6.24
CA THR A 45 4.27 14.03 6.26
C THR A 45 4.97 12.68 6.16
N GLN A 46 4.29 11.65 6.65
CA GLN A 46 4.81 10.28 6.60
C GLN A 46 3.74 9.31 6.12
N ARG A 47 4.07 8.55 5.08
CA ARG A 47 3.21 7.53 4.47
C ARG A 47 3.92 6.19 4.45
N ILE A 48 3.18 5.13 4.13
CA ILE A 48 3.71 3.78 4.04
C ILE A 48 3.70 3.34 2.57
N GLY A 49 4.86 3.03 2.03
CA GLY A 49 5.00 2.31 0.77
C GLY A 49 4.75 0.83 1.01
N CYS A 50 3.79 0.27 0.29
CA CYS A 50 3.37 -1.11 0.34
C CYS A 50 3.70 -1.78 -0.99
N PRO A 51 4.83 -2.50 -1.10
CA PRO A 51 5.17 -3.26 -2.30
C PRO A 51 4.10 -4.33 -2.55
N ALA A 52 3.43 -4.22 -3.69
CA ALA A 52 2.32 -5.08 -4.02
C ALA A 52 2.33 -5.46 -5.50
N VAL A 53 1.57 -6.51 -5.84
CA VAL A 53 1.24 -6.82 -7.23
C VAL A 53 -0.26 -6.71 -7.44
N THR A 54 -0.64 -6.15 -8.58
CA THR A 54 -2.00 -6.15 -9.12
C THR A 54 -2.04 -7.01 -10.38
N GLN A 55 -3.19 -7.08 -11.05
CA GLN A 55 -3.29 -7.76 -12.34
C GLN A 55 -2.43 -7.11 -13.43
N GLU A 56 -2.02 -5.85 -13.25
CA GLU A 56 -1.20 -5.09 -14.19
C GLU A 56 0.31 -5.27 -13.97
N GLY A 57 0.70 -5.80 -12.81
CA GLY A 57 2.10 -6.02 -12.46
C GLY A 57 2.44 -5.50 -11.07
N PHE A 58 3.73 -5.24 -10.87
CA PHE A 58 4.23 -4.64 -9.64
C PHE A 58 3.78 -3.18 -9.50
N THR A 59 3.45 -2.79 -8.28
CA THR A 59 3.16 -1.41 -7.91
C THR A 59 3.56 -1.15 -6.46
N LEU A 60 3.98 0.08 -6.17
CA LEU A 60 4.20 0.54 -4.81
C LEU A 60 2.98 1.35 -4.34
N LEU A 61 2.16 0.73 -3.49
CA LEU A 61 0.98 1.42 -2.95
C LEU A 61 1.38 2.36 -1.82
N VAL A 62 1.21 3.66 -2.03
CA VAL A 62 1.48 4.67 -1.00
C VAL A 62 0.22 4.91 -0.17
N ILE A 63 0.15 4.25 0.98
CA ILE A 63 -1.02 4.21 1.87
C ILE A 63 -0.77 4.98 3.18
N GLY A 64 -1.85 5.52 3.75
CA GLY A 64 -1.80 6.18 5.04
C GLY A 64 -1.53 5.20 6.18
N LYS A 65 -0.90 5.68 7.25
CA LYS A 65 -0.52 4.85 8.41
C LYS A 65 -1.70 4.10 9.03
N ARG A 66 -2.91 4.64 8.99
CA ARG A 66 -4.11 3.94 9.49
C ARG A 66 -4.50 2.73 8.64
N VAL A 67 -4.39 2.83 7.32
CA VAL A 67 -4.62 1.71 6.40
C VAL A 67 -3.52 0.67 6.58
N ALA A 68 -2.26 1.10 6.60
CA ALA A 68 -1.11 0.22 6.84
C ALA A 68 -1.21 -0.53 8.16
N ARG A 69 -1.67 0.11 9.23
CA ARG A 69 -1.92 -0.55 10.51
C ARG A 69 -2.99 -1.65 10.42
N ARG A 70 -4.06 -1.44 9.65
CA ARG A 70 -5.08 -2.49 9.44
C ARG A 70 -4.51 -3.63 8.60
N LEU A 71 -3.80 -3.30 7.52
CA LEU A 71 -3.13 -4.27 6.67
C LEU A 71 -2.14 -5.12 7.47
N SER A 72 -1.34 -4.52 8.36
CA SER A 72 -0.37 -5.25 9.19
C SER A 72 -0.98 -6.33 10.10
N LYS A 73 -2.27 -6.22 10.45
CA LYS A 73 -2.97 -7.26 11.23
C LYS A 73 -3.26 -8.52 10.40
N LEU A 74 -3.20 -8.40 9.07
CA LEU A 74 -3.41 -9.46 8.11
C LEU A 74 -2.08 -10.05 7.59
N GLU A 75 -0.95 -9.65 8.18
CA GLU A 75 0.41 -10.16 7.84
C GLU A 75 0.49 -11.69 7.75
N PRO A 76 -0.19 -12.50 8.60
CA PRO A 76 -0.18 -13.95 8.45
C PRO A 76 -0.68 -14.47 7.08
N TYR A 77 -1.50 -13.69 6.38
CA TYR A 77 -2.16 -14.09 5.14
C TYR A 77 -1.46 -13.60 3.86
N TYR A 78 -0.41 -12.77 3.95
CA TYR A 78 0.22 -12.15 2.76
C TYR A 78 0.80 -13.14 1.74
N LYS A 79 1.08 -14.37 2.18
CA LYS A 79 1.60 -15.40 1.29
C LYS A 79 0.53 -15.98 0.37
N GLU A 80 -0.72 -16.01 0.80
CA GLU A 80 -1.78 -16.82 0.20
C GLU A 80 -3.08 -16.06 -0.10
N ALA A 81 -3.18 -14.80 0.34
CA ALA A 81 -4.37 -13.98 0.15
C ALA A 81 -4.07 -12.71 -0.64
N ALA A 82 -5.05 -12.34 -1.47
CA ALA A 82 -5.17 -11.00 -2.01
C ALA A 82 -6.08 -10.15 -1.13
N PHE A 83 -5.90 -8.83 -1.23
CA PHE A 83 -6.61 -7.83 -0.47
C PHE A 83 -7.26 -6.85 -1.42
N GLU A 84 -8.41 -6.34 -1.03
CA GLU A 84 -9.11 -5.28 -1.72
C GLU A 84 -9.14 -4.05 -0.81
N LEU A 85 -8.63 -2.93 -1.31
CA LEU A 85 -8.66 -1.64 -0.63
C LEU A 85 -9.59 -0.72 -1.40
N ILE A 86 -10.69 -0.34 -0.78
CA ILE A 86 -11.70 0.56 -1.34
C ILE A 86 -11.61 1.90 -0.64
N ARG A 87 -11.44 2.97 -1.41
CA ARG A 87 -11.61 4.34 -0.91
C ARG A 87 -13.06 4.79 -1.08
N HIS A 88 -13.68 5.17 0.02
CA HIS A 88 -15.02 5.75 0.10
C HIS A 88 -14.89 7.25 0.36
N GLY A 89 -15.16 8.09 -0.64
CA GLY A 89 -15.14 9.56 -0.51
C GLY A 89 -14.76 10.24 -1.83
N GLU A 90 -15.02 11.54 -1.92
CA GLU A 90 -14.64 12.34 -3.10
C GLU A 90 -13.15 12.73 -3.06
N HIS A 91 -12.60 13.06 -4.23
CA HIS A 91 -11.23 13.58 -4.33
C HIS A 91 -11.09 14.84 -3.46
N GLY A 92 -10.06 14.91 -2.62
CA GLY A 92 -9.86 16.01 -1.65
C GLY A 92 -10.66 15.94 -0.34
N ASP A 93 -11.52 14.94 -0.13
CA ASP A 93 -12.26 14.80 1.14
C ASP A 93 -11.35 14.26 2.26
N GLN A 94 -11.04 15.14 3.23
CA GLN A 94 -10.30 14.80 4.46
C GLN A 94 -10.99 13.71 5.30
N LYS A 95 -12.28 13.44 5.07
CA LYS A 95 -13.07 12.40 5.76
C LYS A 95 -13.17 11.09 4.96
N SER A 96 -12.38 10.93 3.90
CA SER A 96 -12.31 9.68 3.12
C SER A 96 -12.19 8.47 4.05
N LYS A 97 -13.14 7.54 3.92
CA LYS A 97 -13.11 6.26 4.62
C LYS A 97 -12.43 5.24 3.72
N TYR A 98 -11.76 4.28 4.34
CA TYR A 98 -11.08 3.21 3.60
C TYR A 98 -11.60 1.89 4.13
N GLU A 99 -11.95 0.99 3.24
CA GLU A 99 -12.33 -0.38 3.54
C GLU A 99 -11.23 -1.31 3.06
N LEU A 100 -10.83 -2.27 3.89
CA LEU A 100 -9.82 -3.26 3.56
C LEU A 100 -10.41 -4.64 3.82
N THR A 101 -10.53 -5.44 2.79
CA THR A 101 -11.09 -6.79 2.84
C THR A 101 -10.11 -7.80 2.26
N MET A 102 -10.30 -9.07 2.60
CA MET A 102 -9.60 -10.18 1.94
C MET A 102 -10.45 -10.67 0.77
N VAL A 103 -9.80 -10.91 -0.37
CA VAL A 103 -10.47 -11.43 -1.57
C VAL A 103 -10.76 -12.92 -1.37
N THR A 104 -12.02 -13.31 -1.57
CA THR A 104 -12.46 -14.72 -1.45
C THR A 104 -12.50 -15.44 -2.80
N ASP A 105 -12.43 -14.71 -3.92
CA ASP A 105 -12.40 -15.28 -5.25
C ASP A 105 -11.03 -15.91 -5.54
N LYS A 106 -11.01 -17.24 -5.57
CA LYS A 106 -9.81 -18.03 -5.87
C LYS A 106 -9.24 -17.75 -7.25
N ARG A 107 -10.06 -17.35 -8.24
CA ARG A 107 -9.53 -17.00 -9.57
C ARG A 107 -8.62 -15.79 -9.47
N ILE A 108 -9.09 -14.72 -8.84
CA ILE A 108 -8.34 -13.47 -8.69
C ILE A 108 -7.06 -13.71 -7.88
N VAL A 109 -7.15 -14.50 -6.80
CA VAL A 109 -5.96 -14.85 -6.01
C VAL A 109 -4.95 -15.62 -6.86
N ASN A 110 -5.38 -16.58 -7.68
CA ASN A 110 -4.48 -17.33 -8.55
C ASN A 110 -3.84 -16.46 -9.64
N GLU A 111 -4.61 -15.53 -10.23
CA GLU A 111 -4.10 -14.57 -11.21
C GLU A 111 -3.01 -13.68 -10.60
N LEU A 112 -3.25 -13.13 -9.40
CA LEU A 112 -2.26 -12.32 -8.69
C LEU A 112 -1.06 -13.13 -8.21
N GLN A 113 -1.27 -14.39 -7.81
CA GLN A 113 -0.18 -15.29 -7.45
C GLN A 113 0.72 -15.56 -8.66
N ALA A 114 0.15 -15.75 -9.85
CA ALA A 114 0.94 -15.92 -11.07
C ALA A 114 1.80 -14.68 -11.38
N VAL A 115 1.27 -13.47 -11.16
CA VAL A 115 2.04 -12.22 -11.30
C VAL A 115 3.15 -12.14 -10.24
N LYS A 116 2.83 -12.47 -8.98
CA LYS A 116 3.80 -12.53 -7.89
C LYS A 116 4.95 -13.49 -8.18
N ASP A 117 4.66 -14.63 -8.80
CA ASP A 117 5.62 -15.68 -9.13
C ASP A 117 6.59 -15.28 -10.26
N ILE A 118 6.25 -14.27 -11.09
CA ILE A 118 7.20 -13.65 -12.03
C ILE A 118 8.39 -13.03 -11.26
N GLY A 119 8.15 -12.62 -10.02
CA GLY A 119 9.14 -12.01 -9.15
C GLY A 119 9.30 -10.51 -9.43
N VAL A 120 9.49 -9.76 -8.36
CA VAL A 120 9.84 -8.34 -8.40
C VAL A 120 11.27 -8.24 -7.87
N SER A 121 12.15 -7.54 -8.60
CA SER A 121 13.52 -7.39 -8.13
C SER A 121 13.58 -6.36 -6.99
N ALA A 122 14.60 -6.50 -6.13
CA ALA A 122 14.83 -5.51 -5.08
C ALA A 122 15.16 -4.11 -5.65
N GLU A 123 15.68 -4.05 -6.87
CA GLU A 123 15.98 -2.81 -7.61
C GLU A 123 14.68 -2.12 -8.02
N ASP A 124 13.71 -2.85 -8.58
CA ASP A 124 12.39 -2.31 -8.94
C ASP A 124 11.67 -1.71 -7.72
N ILE A 125 11.78 -2.36 -6.55
CA ILE A 125 11.19 -1.85 -5.30
C ILE A 125 11.91 -0.58 -4.85
N ALA A 126 13.24 -0.55 -4.92
CA ALA A 126 14.03 0.61 -4.51
C ALA A 126 13.75 1.82 -5.40
N ASP A 127 13.66 1.62 -6.70
CA ASP A 127 13.35 2.67 -7.68
C ASP A 127 11.95 3.24 -7.45
N ALA A 128 10.94 2.37 -7.27
CA ALA A 128 9.58 2.81 -6.97
C ALA A 128 9.48 3.56 -5.63
N VAL A 129 10.27 3.16 -4.62
CA VAL A 129 10.33 3.87 -3.33
C VAL A 129 10.96 5.25 -3.50
N ALA A 130 12.05 5.37 -4.26
CA ALA A 130 12.71 6.64 -4.53
C ALA A 130 11.79 7.60 -5.30
N GLU A 131 11.09 7.11 -6.33
CA GLU A 131 10.11 7.88 -7.08
C GLU A 131 8.96 8.36 -6.18
N ALA A 132 8.42 7.48 -5.33
CA ALA A 132 7.38 7.85 -4.39
C ALA A 132 7.83 8.90 -3.37
N GLU A 133 9.08 8.83 -2.89
CA GLU A 133 9.66 9.86 -2.01
C GLU A 133 9.79 11.21 -2.73
N GLU A 134 10.22 11.22 -4.00
CA GLU A 134 10.31 12.44 -4.80
C GLU A 134 8.92 13.09 -5.01
N ILE A 135 7.92 12.29 -5.42
CA ILE A 135 6.54 12.74 -5.59
C ILE A 135 5.99 13.29 -4.27
N CYS A 136 6.18 12.57 -3.16
CA CYS A 136 5.69 13.01 -1.86
C CYS A 136 6.45 14.24 -1.32
N ALA A 137 7.69 14.50 -1.74
CA ALA A 137 8.46 15.68 -1.34
C ALA A 137 8.09 16.95 -2.13
N GLY A 138 7.55 16.80 -3.33
CA GLY A 138 7.12 17.90 -4.22
C GLY A 138 5.69 18.40 -4.00
N GLN A 139 4.94 17.85 -3.05
CA GLN A 139 3.55 18.21 -2.72
C GLN A 139 3.43 19.22 -1.55
#